data_AF-A0A357HES6-F1
#
_entry.id   AF-A0A357HES6-F1
#
_cell.length_a   1.000
_cell.length_b   1.000
_cell.length_c   1.000
_cell.angle_alpha   90.00
_cell.angle_beta   90.00
_cell.angle_gamma   90.00
#
_symmetry.space_group_name_H-M   'P 1'
#
loop_
_entity.id
_entity.type
_entity.pdbx_description
1 polymer ?
#
loop_
_entity_poly.entity_id
_entity_poly.type
_entity_poly.pdbx_seq_one_letter_code
_entity_poly.pdbx_strand_id
1 'polypeptide(L)' 'MLNLNWRIRLIIGIGLLIGSGIAFYWGYQLKIVSEPFSHIWVLALGFAWVGSDQIQKAANKESQDSD' A
#
# COMPACT_ATOMS: atom_id res chain seq x y z
N MET A 1 8.32 15.23 17.32
CA MET A 1 8.60 14.44 16.11
C MET A 1 8.49 12.97 16.48
N LEU A 2 7.45 12.26 16.04
CA LEU A 2 7.33 10.83 16.30
C LEU A 2 8.41 10.11 15.48
N ASN A 3 9.43 9.60 16.16
CA ASN A 3 10.49 8.81 15.55
C ASN A 3 9.90 7.43 15.21
N LEU A 4 9.09 7.39 14.15
CA LEU A 4 8.43 6.18 13.71
C LEU A 4 9.50 5.25 13.15
N ASN A 5 9.85 4.22 13.92
CA ASN A 5 10.85 3.21 13.55
C ASN A 5 10.61 2.73 12.12
N TRP A 6 11.69 2.59 11.36
CA TRP A 6 11.65 2.14 9.97
C TRP A 6 10.87 0.82 9.82
N ARG A 7 11.00 -0.08 10.82
CA ARG A 7 10.21 -1.33 10.93
C ARG A 7 8.70 -1.09 10.89
N ILE A 8 8.20 -0.06 11.59
CA ILE A 8 6.77 0.27 11.66
C ILE A 8 6.29 0.80 10.31
N ARG A 9 7.09 1.64 9.64
CA ARG A 9 6.79 2.11 8.28
C ARG A 9 6.73 0.96 7.28
N LEU A 10 7.65 -0.01 7.43
CA LEU A 10 7.70 -1.21 6.60
C LEU A 10 6.46 -2.09 6.82
N ILE A 11 6.07 -2.34 8.07
CA ILE A 11 4.85 -3.09 8.43
C ILE A 11 3.60 -2.41 7.85
N ILE A 12 3.48 -1.09 7.99
CA ILE A 12 2.36 -0.33 7.43
C ILE A 12 2.34 -0.43 5.91
N GLY A 13 3.49 -0.28 5.25
CA GLY A 13 3.59 -0.35 3.79
C GLY A 13 3.23 -1.73 3.24
N ILE A 14 3.71 -2.81 3.87
CA ILE A 14 3.35 -4.18 3.51
C ILE A 14 1.85 -4.42 3.74
N GLY A 15 1.30 -3.96 4.87
CA GLY A 15 -0.13 -4.08 5.15
C GLY A 15 -1.01 -3.37 4.11
N LEU A 16 -0.60 -2.19 3.65
CA LEU A 16 -1.27 -1.45 2.59
C LEU A 16 -1.18 -2.15 1.23
N LEU A 17 -0.05 -2.78 0.91
CA LEU A 17 0.09 -3.58 -0.32
C LEU A 17 -0.80 -4.83 -0.30
N ILE A 18 -0.88 -5.53 0.84
CA ILE A 18 -1.80 -6.67 1.01
C ILE A 18 -3.26 -6.20 0.85
N GLY A 19 -3.61 -5.07 1.47
CA GLY A 19 -4.93 -4.45 1.32
C GLY A 19 -5.26 -4.06 -0.12
N SER A 20 -4.28 -3.55 -0.86
CA SER A 20 -4.41 -3.27 -2.29
C SER A 20 -4.72 -4.53 -3.10
N GLY A 21 -4.02 -5.64 -2.83
CA GLY A 21 -4.28 -6.92 -3.49
C GLY A 21 -5.71 -7.45 -3.26
N ILE A 22 -6.21 -7.35 -2.03
CA ILE A 22 -7.59 -7.73 -1.68
C ILE A 22 -8.61 -6.84 -2.40
N ALA A 23 -8.37 -5.53 -2.41
CA ALA A 23 -9.21 -4.57 -3.12
C ALA A 23 -9.21 -4.83 -4.64
N PHE A 24 -8.07 -5.24 -5.22
CA PHE A 24 -7.96 -5.65 -6.61
C PHE A 24 -8.79 -6.90 -6.91
N TYR A 25 -8.72 -7.91 -6.05
CA TYR A 25 -9.50 -9.14 -6.17
C TYR A 25 -11.02 -8.86 -6.11
N TRP A 26 -11.46 -8.08 -5.13
CA TRP A 26 -12.85 -7.65 -5.03
C TRP A 26 -13.28 -6.80 -6.23
N GLY A 27 -12.46 -5.83 -6.63
CA GLY A 27 -12.70 -5.01 -7.82
C GLY A 27 -12.84 -5.84 -9.11
N TYR A 28 -12.10 -6.96 -9.20
CA TYR A 28 -12.23 -7.91 -10.32
C TYR A 28 -13.55 -8.68 -10.27
N GLN A 29 -13.96 -9.16 -9.09
CA GLN A 29 -15.27 -9.81 -8.91
C GLN A 29 -16.42 -8.87 -9.29
N LEU A 30 -16.38 -7.61 -8.86
CA LEU A 30 -17.38 -6.59 -9.20
C LEU A 30 -17.44 -6.27 -10.70
N LYS A 31 -16.29 -6.32 -11.39
CA LYS A 31 -16.24 -6.18 -12.86
C LYS A 31 -16.99 -7.31 -13.57
N ILE A 32 -16.96 -8.54 -13.04
CA ILE A 32 -17.68 -9.69 -13.60
C ILE A 32 -19.21 -9.50 -13.48
N VAL A 33 -19.66 -8.81 -12.42
CA VAL A 33 -21.08 -8.51 -12.19
C VAL A 33 -21.57 -7.27 -12.98
N SER A 34 -20.72 -6.71 -13.86
CA SER A 34 -21.06 -5.58 -14.74
C SER A 34 -21.40 -4.27 -14.02
N GLU A 35 -20.84 -4.03 -12.82
CA GLU A 35 -20.89 -2.70 -12.20
C GLU A 35 -19.87 -1.75 -12.86
N PRO A 36 -20.29 -0.56 -13.33
CA PRO A 36 -19.45 0.34 -14.08
C PRO A 36 -18.37 0.96 -13.18
N PHE A 37 -17.12 0.59 -13.44
CA PHE A 37 -15.91 1.25 -12.92
C PHE A 37 -15.97 1.62 -11.43
N SER A 38 -16.09 0.56 -10.63
CA SER A 38 -16.18 0.63 -9.18
C SER A 38 -14.96 1.32 -8.57
N HIS A 39 -15.17 2.36 -7.76
CA HIS A 39 -14.17 3.19 -7.09
C HIS A 39 -13.10 2.40 -6.30
N ILE A 40 -13.38 1.12 -6.07
CA ILE A 40 -12.51 0.09 -5.50
C ILE A 40 -11.19 -0.05 -6.27
N TRP A 41 -11.17 0.11 -7.59
CA TRP A 41 -9.92 0.05 -8.37
C TRP A 41 -9.02 1.26 -8.09
N VAL A 42 -9.61 2.45 -7.94
CA VAL A 42 -8.89 3.67 -7.58
C VAL A 42 -8.35 3.57 -6.15
N LEU A 43 -9.15 3.02 -5.23
CA LEU A 43 -8.73 2.71 -3.87
C LEU A 43 -7.56 1.71 -3.85
N ALA A 44 -7.62 0.65 -4.64
CA ALA A 44 -6.55 -0.34 -4.73
C ALA A 44 -5.24 0.29 -5.23
N LEU A 45 -5.31 1.15 -6.26
CA LEU A 45 -4.16 1.91 -6.76
C LEU A 45 -3.61 2.89 -5.73
N GLY A 46 -4.49 3.60 -5.00
CA GLY A 46 -4.10 4.49 -3.91
C GLY A 46 -3.37 3.75 -2.80
N PHE A 47 -3.88 2.59 -2.39
CA PHE A 47 -3.23 1.73 -1.40
C PHE A 47 -1.88 1.18 -1.89
N ALA A 48 -1.78 0.79 -3.16
CA ALA A 48 -0.51 0.37 -3.75
C ALA A 48 0.53 1.49 -3.76
N TRP A 49 0.10 2.70 -4.12
CA TRP A 49 0.97 3.88 -4.16
C TRP A 49 1.47 4.27 -2.78
N VAL A 50 0.56 4.46 -1.81
CA VAL A 50 0.91 4.85 -0.43
C VAL A 50 1.70 3.73 0.27
N GLY A 51 1.36 2.46 0.02
CA GLY A 51 2.11 1.32 0.54
C GLY A 51 3.55 1.29 0.02
N SER A 52 3.73 1.51 -1.29
CA SER A 52 5.06 1.55 -1.90
C SER A 52 5.90 2.75 -1.43
N ASP A 53 5.29 3.93 -1.29
CA ASP A 53 5.94 5.14 -0.76
C ASP A 53 6.43 4.95 0.69
N GLN A 54 5.62 4.30 1.54
CA GLN A 54 6.02 3.98 2.92
C GLN A 54 7.18 2.99 2.98
N ILE A 55 7.20 1.99 2.09
CA ILE A 55 8.32 1.03 2.00
C ILE A 55 9.60 1.74 1.53
N GLN A 56 9.52 2.59 0.50
CA GLN A 56 10.68 3.36 0.03
C GLN A 56 11.22 4.30 1.13
N LYS A 57 10.34 4.97 1.87
CA LYS A 57 10.71 5.81 3.02
C LYS A 57 11.26 5.02 4.21
N ALA A 58 10.93 3.74 4.34
CA ALA A 58 11.54 2.85 5.33
C ALA A 58 12.94 2.42 4.88
N ALA A 59 13.08 1.97 3.64
CA ALA A 59 14.34 1.52 3.06
C ALA A 59 15.41 2.64 3.02
N ASN A 60 15.02 3.86 2.61
CA ASN A 60 15.93 5.01 2.58
C ASN A 60 16.40 5.46 3.98
N LYS A 61 15.64 5.13 5.04
CA LYS A 61 16.02 5.45 6.42
C LYS A 61 16.94 4.40 7.04
N GLU A 62 16.71 3.13 6.73
CA GLU A 62 17.61 2.05 7.09
C GLU A 62 19.01 2.26 6.49
N SER A 63 19.08 2.74 5.24
CA SER A 63 20.35 3.06 4.58
C SER A 63 21.09 4.26 5.18
N GLN A 64 20.42 5.20 5.86
CA GLN A 64 21.06 6.35 6.50
C GLN A 64 21.47 6.11 7.97
N ASP A 65 20.91 5.08 8.62
CA ASP A 65 21.26 4.69 9.99
C ASP A 65 22.49 3.75 10.02
N SER A 66 23.00 3.37 8.84
CA SER A 66 24.10 2.41 8.64
C SER A 66 25.47 3.08 8.35
N ASP A 67 25.56 4.41 8.43
CA ASP A 67 26.80 5.23 8.35
C ASP A 67 27.17 5.80 9.73
#